data_AF-A0A7X9FP93-F1
#
_entry.id   AF-A0A7X9FP93-F1
#
_cell.length_a   1.000
_cell.length_b   1.000
_cell.length_c   1.000
_cell.angle_alpha   90.00
_cell.angle_beta   90.00
_cell.angle_gamma   90.00
#
_symmetry.space_group_name_H-M   'P 1'
#
loop_
_entity.id
_entity.type
_entity.pdbx_description
1 polymer ?
#
loop_
_entity_poly.entity_id
_entity_poly.type
_entity_poly.pdbx_seq_one_letter_code
_entity_poly.pdbx_strand_id
1 'polypeptide(L)'
;VLNEIKEKLSKEPVICVSTQLIEAGVDIDFGAVIRYLAGLDSITQAAGRCNRNGERKLGNVWIVNPSKENIEKLKDIKIGIEVAERVLDEFENDPDRFENDRLGLNAMEEYYKYYFYQRKEEMKYKVGKQSPVGRDDDLFNLLSLNTISIAEYMRITNVSPAIPFRQSFQTASKVFNAIDSSTRGVVVPYGQRGEEIVNELCGAFEIEKQYQLLKMAQRYSVNLFPNEFEVMTKKHAIQEVQEGSGIFHLNDQYYSHQFGWCDEIVNKMKPLIYQGGPYG
;
A
#
# COMPACT_ATOMS: atom_id res chain seq x y z
N VAL A 1 -6.41 -6.15 23.61
CA VAL A 1 -7.18 -6.86 22.57
C VAL A 1 -6.68 -8.28 22.35
N LEU A 2 -5.48 -8.55 21.82
CA LEU A 2 -5.03 -9.93 21.56
C LEU A 2 -5.05 -10.86 22.79
N ASN A 3 -4.58 -10.38 23.95
CA ASN A 3 -4.63 -11.17 25.20
C ASN A 3 -6.07 -11.48 25.63
N GLU A 4 -7.00 -10.54 25.41
CA GLU A 4 -8.42 -10.73 25.72
C GLU A 4 -9.05 -11.81 24.82
N ILE A 5 -8.70 -11.81 23.54
CA ILE A 5 -9.13 -12.85 22.59
C ILE A 5 -8.62 -14.22 23.05
N LYS A 6 -7.34 -14.33 23.43
CA LYS A 6 -6.75 -15.58 23.93
C LYS A 6 -7.46 -16.11 25.18
N GLU A 7 -7.75 -15.24 26.14
CA GLU A 7 -8.45 -15.63 27.36
C GLU A 7 -9.87 -16.15 27.07
N LYS A 8 -10.59 -15.48 26.15
CA LYS A 8 -11.97 -15.86 25.78
C LYS A 8 -12.04 -17.14 24.98
N LEU A 9 -11.09 -17.40 24.07
CA LEU A 9 -11.03 -18.62 23.25
C LEU A 9 -11.04 -19.93 24.08
N SER A 10 -10.59 -19.87 25.33
CA SER A 10 -10.58 -21.02 26.25
C SER A 10 -11.88 -21.21 27.05
N LYS A 11 -12.81 -20.24 27.02
CA LYS A 11 -13.98 -20.17 27.92
C LYS A 11 -15.31 -20.12 27.18
N GLU A 12 -15.35 -19.49 26.02
CA GLU A 12 -16.59 -19.21 25.30
C GLU A 12 -16.40 -19.20 23.78
N PRO A 13 -17.48 -19.36 22.99
CA PRO A 13 -17.41 -19.16 21.55
C PRO A 13 -17.02 -17.72 21.19
N VAL A 14 -15.95 -17.55 20.41
CA VAL A 14 -15.44 -16.24 19.98
C VAL A 14 -15.49 -16.11 18.47
N ILE A 15 -16.08 -15.02 17.99
CA ILE A 15 -15.98 -14.57 16.60
C ILE A 15 -14.98 -13.42 16.55
N CYS A 16 -13.90 -13.58 15.80
CA CYS A 16 -12.91 -12.53 15.56
C CYS A 16 -13.03 -12.05 14.11
N VAL A 17 -13.31 -10.76 13.94
CA VAL A 17 -13.27 -10.09 12.63
C VAL A 17 -12.00 -9.24 12.60
N SER A 18 -11.14 -9.50 11.63
CA SER A 18 -9.89 -8.78 11.46
C SER A 18 -9.49 -8.67 9.98
N THR A 19 -8.55 -7.79 9.70
CA THR A 19 -7.85 -7.72 8.42
C THR A 19 -6.67 -8.71 8.42
N GLN A 20 -5.71 -8.56 7.51
CA GLN A 20 -4.51 -9.40 7.39
C GLN A 20 -3.65 -9.47 8.67
N LEU A 21 -3.91 -8.64 9.69
CA LEU A 21 -3.14 -8.57 10.93
C LEU A 21 -3.13 -9.87 11.75
N ILE A 22 -4.11 -10.75 11.60
CA ILE A 22 -4.15 -12.03 12.33
C ILE A 22 -3.45 -13.18 11.59
N GLU A 23 -3.09 -12.99 10.31
CA GLU A 23 -2.49 -14.03 9.48
C GLU A 23 -1.04 -14.32 9.90
N ALA A 24 -0.26 -13.26 10.19
CA ALA A 24 1.15 -13.36 10.57
C ALA A 24 1.41 -12.90 12.01
N GLY A 25 2.19 -13.66 12.77
CA GLY A 25 2.75 -13.23 14.06
C GLY A 25 1.83 -13.32 15.28
N VAL A 26 0.61 -13.87 15.14
CA VAL A 26 -0.32 -14.04 16.26
C VAL A 26 -0.54 -15.53 16.58
N ASP A 27 -0.33 -15.88 17.84
CA ASP A 27 -0.49 -17.24 18.33
C ASP A 27 -1.94 -17.48 18.83
N ILE A 28 -2.82 -17.77 17.88
CA ILE A 28 -4.25 -18.06 18.08
C ILE A 28 -4.65 -19.30 17.27
N ASP A 29 -5.61 -20.05 17.81
CA ASP A 29 -6.17 -21.25 17.18
C ASP A 29 -7.71 -21.16 17.14
N PHE A 30 -8.28 -21.20 15.94
CA PHE A 30 -9.72 -21.19 15.70
C PHE A 30 -10.21 -22.53 15.15
N GLY A 31 -11.45 -22.89 15.47
CA GLY A 31 -12.08 -24.08 14.89
C GLY A 31 -12.49 -23.92 13.42
N ALA A 32 -12.71 -22.68 12.97
CA ALA A 32 -13.00 -22.35 11.60
C ALA A 32 -12.41 -20.99 11.23
N VAL A 33 -12.01 -20.83 9.99
CA VAL A 33 -11.54 -19.58 9.40
C VAL A 33 -12.40 -19.28 8.18
N ILE A 34 -12.86 -18.04 8.05
CA ILE A 34 -13.56 -17.54 6.87
C ILE A 34 -12.76 -16.36 6.37
N ARG A 35 -12.33 -16.39 5.11
CA ARG A 35 -11.55 -15.33 4.49
C ARG A 35 -12.01 -15.04 3.08
N TYR A 36 -11.72 -13.84 2.61
CA TYR A 36 -11.81 -13.53 1.19
C TYR A 36 -10.68 -14.24 0.43
N LEU A 37 -10.97 -14.54 -0.84
CA LEU A 37 -9.98 -15.02 -1.79
C LEU A 37 -8.78 -14.05 -1.82
N ALA A 38 -7.59 -14.62 -1.74
CA ALA A 38 -6.34 -13.89 -1.95
C ALA A 38 -5.28 -14.86 -2.49
N GLY A 39 -4.02 -14.42 -2.50
CA GLY A 39 -2.88 -15.29 -2.77
C GLY A 39 -2.92 -16.59 -1.96
N LEU A 40 -2.46 -17.68 -2.59
CA LEU A 40 -2.48 -19.02 -1.99
C LEU A 40 -1.62 -19.10 -0.73
N ASP A 41 -0.56 -18.29 -0.66
CA ASP A 41 0.28 -18.12 0.51
C ASP A 41 -0.47 -17.47 1.68
N SER A 42 -1.23 -16.41 1.44
CA SER A 42 -2.11 -15.82 2.47
C SER A 42 -3.15 -16.82 2.93
N ILE A 43 -3.79 -17.55 2.00
CA ILE A 43 -4.76 -18.61 2.33
C ILE A 43 -4.13 -19.65 3.26
N THR A 44 -2.92 -20.11 2.93
CA THR A 44 -2.17 -21.07 3.73
C THR A 44 -1.82 -20.53 5.12
N GLN A 45 -1.42 -19.27 5.22
CA GLN A 45 -1.15 -18.61 6.51
C GLN A 45 -2.41 -18.56 7.40
N ALA A 46 -3.55 -18.21 6.82
CA ALA A 46 -4.84 -18.20 7.51
C ALA A 46 -5.28 -19.62 7.92
N ALA A 47 -5.08 -20.61 7.02
CA ALA A 47 -5.32 -22.02 7.31
C ALA A 47 -4.45 -22.52 8.47
N GLY A 48 -3.22 -22.03 8.60
CA GLY A 48 -2.34 -22.30 9.73
C GLY A 48 -2.82 -21.76 11.09
N ARG A 49 -3.90 -20.95 11.12
CA ARG A 49 -4.61 -20.52 12.35
C ARG A 49 -5.88 -21.32 12.61
N CYS A 50 -6.22 -22.25 11.71
CA CYS A 50 -7.36 -23.13 11.84
C CYS A 50 -6.90 -24.50 12.35
N ASN A 51 -7.41 -24.91 13.52
CA ASN A 51 -7.06 -26.16 14.17
C ASN A 51 -5.53 -26.39 14.29
N ARG A 52 -4.80 -25.33 14.58
CA ARG A 52 -3.34 -25.31 14.67
C ARG A 52 -2.79 -26.25 15.74
N ASN A 53 -3.50 -26.39 16.86
CA ASN A 53 -3.10 -27.25 17.97
C ASN A 53 -3.52 -28.72 17.77
N GLY A 54 -4.28 -29.02 16.70
CA GLY A 54 -4.79 -30.37 16.44
C GLY A 54 -5.83 -30.86 17.46
N GLU A 55 -6.37 -29.97 18.30
CA GLU A 55 -7.34 -30.30 19.34
C GLU A 55 -8.69 -30.79 18.75
N ARG A 56 -8.97 -30.42 17.50
CA ARG A 56 -10.20 -30.79 16.79
C ARG A 56 -9.88 -31.82 15.71
N LYS A 57 -10.86 -32.67 15.39
CA LYS A 57 -10.74 -33.68 14.33
C LYS A 57 -10.49 -33.06 12.95
N LEU A 58 -11.13 -31.91 12.69
CA LEU A 58 -11.01 -31.14 11.46
C LEU A 58 -11.11 -29.64 11.78
N GLY A 59 -10.34 -28.83 11.06
CA GLY A 59 -10.50 -27.38 10.98
C GLY A 59 -11.03 -27.01 9.60
N ASN A 60 -11.99 -26.09 9.53
CA ASN A 60 -12.57 -25.68 8.25
C ASN A 60 -12.07 -24.29 7.84
N VAL A 61 -11.55 -24.18 6.63
CA VAL A 61 -11.19 -22.90 6.01
C VAL A 61 -12.15 -22.65 4.85
N TRP A 62 -12.93 -21.58 4.95
CA TRP A 62 -13.88 -21.16 3.94
C TRP A 62 -13.30 -19.97 3.17
N ILE A 63 -13.12 -20.15 1.87
CA ILE A 63 -12.72 -19.08 0.96
C ILE A 63 -13.97 -18.52 0.30
N VAL A 64 -14.17 -17.21 0.47
CA VAL A 64 -15.27 -16.47 -0.15
C VAL A 64 -14.70 -15.73 -1.35
N ASN A 65 -15.20 -16.03 -2.55
CA ASN A 65 -14.89 -15.26 -3.77
C ASN A 65 -15.98 -14.18 -3.96
N PRO A 66 -15.72 -12.91 -3.59
CA PRO A 66 -16.72 -11.86 -3.71
C PRO A 66 -16.95 -11.47 -5.18
N SER A 67 -18.21 -11.36 -5.61
CA SER A 67 -18.54 -10.93 -6.98
C SER A 67 -18.10 -9.50 -7.31
N LYS A 68 -17.83 -8.68 -6.30
CA LYS A 68 -17.38 -7.29 -6.42
C LYS A 68 -16.36 -6.97 -5.33
N GLU A 69 -15.13 -6.71 -5.75
CA GLU A 69 -14.08 -6.15 -4.90
C GLU A 69 -13.22 -5.20 -5.75
N ASN A 70 -12.99 -3.98 -5.27
CA ASN A 70 -12.18 -2.99 -6.02
C ASN A 70 -10.69 -3.14 -5.66
N ILE A 71 -10.03 -4.06 -6.35
CA ILE A 71 -8.59 -4.34 -6.20
C ILE A 71 -7.76 -3.81 -7.37
N GLU A 72 -8.33 -2.98 -8.25
CA GLU A 72 -7.64 -2.51 -9.47
C GLU A 72 -6.33 -1.77 -9.20
N LYS A 73 -6.28 -1.06 -8.06
CA LYS A 73 -5.09 -0.31 -7.62
C LYS A 73 -4.06 -1.19 -6.92
N LEU A 74 -4.42 -2.41 -6.51
CA LEU A 74 -3.59 -3.33 -5.74
C LEU A 74 -3.07 -4.46 -6.63
N LYS A 75 -2.18 -4.11 -7.57
CA LYS A 75 -1.70 -5.02 -8.63
C LYS A 75 -1.19 -6.36 -8.11
N ASP A 76 -0.39 -6.34 -7.05
CA ASP A 76 0.17 -7.57 -6.47
C ASP A 76 -0.91 -8.47 -5.88
N ILE A 77 -1.88 -7.89 -5.16
CA ILE A 77 -3.02 -8.64 -4.60
C ILE A 77 -3.88 -9.22 -5.72
N LYS A 78 -4.16 -8.42 -6.75
CA LYS A 78 -4.93 -8.86 -7.92
C LYS A 78 -4.27 -10.06 -8.61
N ILE A 79 -2.97 -9.97 -8.90
CA ILE A 79 -2.23 -11.06 -9.54
C ILE A 79 -2.17 -12.27 -8.60
N GLY A 80 -1.99 -12.06 -7.29
CA GLY A 80 -2.01 -13.13 -6.30
C GLY A 80 -3.32 -13.92 -6.31
N ILE A 81 -4.46 -13.21 -6.40
CA ILE A 81 -5.79 -13.79 -6.56
C ILE A 81 -5.89 -14.59 -7.86
N GLU A 82 -5.55 -14.00 -9.01
CA GLU A 82 -5.63 -14.66 -10.32
C GLU A 82 -4.79 -15.95 -10.37
N VAL A 83 -3.60 -15.92 -9.77
CA VAL A 83 -2.72 -17.09 -9.70
C VAL A 83 -3.26 -18.14 -8.71
N ALA A 84 -3.83 -17.71 -7.58
CA ALA A 84 -4.45 -18.64 -6.62
C ALA A 84 -5.65 -19.36 -7.24
N GLU A 85 -6.54 -18.65 -7.94
CA GLU A 85 -7.66 -19.24 -8.69
C GLU A 85 -7.15 -20.27 -9.69
N ARG A 86 -6.13 -19.91 -10.49
CA ARG A 86 -5.52 -20.84 -11.43
C ARG A 86 -5.01 -22.12 -10.77
N VAL A 87 -4.29 -22.02 -9.64
CA VAL A 87 -3.76 -23.22 -8.96
C VAL A 87 -4.89 -24.07 -8.39
N LEU A 88 -5.94 -23.45 -7.86
CA LEU A 88 -7.12 -24.16 -7.36
C LEU A 88 -7.88 -24.86 -8.50
N ASP A 89 -8.02 -24.23 -9.66
CA ASP A 89 -8.60 -24.84 -10.87
C ASP A 89 -7.73 -26.00 -11.38
N GLU A 90 -6.40 -25.83 -11.42
CA GLU A 90 -5.48 -26.92 -11.80
C GLU A 90 -5.60 -28.11 -10.82
N PHE A 91 -5.76 -27.84 -9.52
CA PHE A 91 -6.02 -28.87 -8.51
C PHE A 91 -7.34 -29.61 -8.75
N GLU A 92 -8.43 -28.90 -9.06
CA GLU A 92 -9.73 -29.53 -9.31
C GLU A 92 -9.70 -30.45 -10.54
N ASN A 93 -8.90 -30.12 -11.55
CA ASN A 93 -8.75 -30.90 -12.77
C ASN A 93 -7.83 -32.14 -12.59
N ASP A 94 -6.77 -32.04 -11.78
CA ASP A 94 -5.82 -33.13 -11.55
C ASP A 94 -5.31 -33.12 -10.08
N PRO A 95 -6.11 -33.65 -9.12
CA PRO A 95 -5.72 -33.67 -7.71
C PRO A 95 -4.46 -34.48 -7.41
N ASP A 96 -4.18 -35.51 -8.22
CA ASP A 96 -3.04 -36.41 -8.01
C ASP A 96 -1.70 -35.71 -8.25
N ARG A 97 -1.64 -34.77 -9.22
CA ARG A 97 -0.48 -33.88 -9.41
C ARG A 97 -0.11 -33.10 -8.15
N PHE A 98 -1.09 -32.81 -7.29
CA PHE A 98 -0.92 -32.04 -6.07
C PHE A 98 -0.95 -32.91 -4.81
N GLU A 99 -0.76 -34.23 -4.93
CA GLU A 99 -0.81 -35.17 -3.80
C GLU A 99 -2.14 -35.10 -3.01
N ASN A 100 -3.23 -34.72 -3.68
CA ASN A 100 -4.54 -34.47 -3.07
C ASN A 100 -4.52 -33.42 -1.94
N ASP A 101 -3.52 -32.53 -1.91
CA ASP A 101 -3.40 -31.41 -0.98
C ASP A 101 -3.47 -30.05 -1.70
N ARG A 102 -4.57 -29.31 -1.45
CA ARG A 102 -4.84 -28.00 -2.05
C ARG A 102 -3.86 -26.91 -1.61
N LEU A 103 -3.23 -27.06 -0.45
CA LEU A 103 -2.29 -26.09 0.14
C LEU A 103 -0.92 -26.72 0.39
N GLY A 104 -0.68 -27.90 -0.18
CA GLY A 104 0.56 -28.65 -0.05
C GLY A 104 1.72 -28.01 -0.79
N LEU A 105 2.90 -28.61 -0.65
CA LEU A 105 4.14 -28.08 -1.25
C LEU A 105 4.05 -27.95 -2.77
N ASN A 106 3.43 -28.92 -3.46
CA ASN A 106 3.29 -28.90 -4.92
C ASN A 106 2.39 -27.74 -5.39
N ALA A 107 1.31 -27.45 -4.65
CA ALA A 107 0.42 -26.32 -4.96
C ALA A 107 1.15 -24.98 -4.73
N MET A 108 1.91 -24.88 -3.64
CA MET A 108 2.72 -23.70 -3.32
C MET A 108 3.85 -23.48 -4.33
N GLU A 109 4.47 -24.54 -4.85
CA GLU A 109 5.51 -24.44 -5.87
C GLU A 109 4.96 -23.87 -7.19
N GLU A 110 3.82 -24.39 -7.67
CA GLU A 110 3.16 -23.85 -8.87
C GLU A 110 2.68 -22.41 -8.65
N TYR A 111 2.13 -22.11 -7.46
CA TYR A 111 1.74 -20.75 -7.10
C TYR A 111 2.92 -19.78 -7.20
N TYR A 112 4.07 -20.08 -6.59
CA TYR A 112 5.23 -19.20 -6.63
C TYR A 112 5.90 -19.13 -8.01
N LYS A 113 5.85 -20.22 -8.79
CA LYS A 113 6.25 -20.23 -10.21
C LYS A 113 5.47 -19.22 -11.03
N TYR A 114 4.15 -19.23 -10.91
CA TYR A 114 3.28 -18.28 -11.61
C TYR A 114 3.37 -16.87 -11.04
N TYR A 115 3.43 -16.72 -9.71
CA TYR A 115 3.39 -15.43 -9.05
C TYR A 115 4.73 -14.68 -9.06
N PHE A 116 5.85 -15.32 -8.73
CA PHE A 116 7.16 -14.65 -8.63
C PHE A 116 8.03 -14.87 -9.86
N TYR A 117 8.22 -16.11 -10.29
CA TYR A 117 9.23 -16.41 -11.32
C TYR A 117 8.87 -15.84 -12.69
N GLN A 118 7.58 -15.84 -13.04
CA GLN A 118 7.11 -15.19 -14.28
C GLN A 118 7.19 -13.66 -14.21
N ARG A 119 7.19 -13.09 -13.01
CA ARG A 119 7.22 -11.64 -12.73
C ARG A 119 8.60 -11.13 -12.33
N LYS A 120 9.65 -11.95 -12.44
CA LYS A 120 11.03 -11.62 -12.01
C LYS A 120 11.58 -10.32 -12.60
N GLU A 121 11.13 -9.91 -13.77
CA GLU A 121 11.58 -8.67 -14.41
C GLU A 121 10.94 -7.42 -13.77
N GLU A 122 9.73 -7.53 -13.21
CA GLU A 122 9.06 -6.49 -12.43
C GLU A 122 9.71 -6.30 -11.06
N MET A 123 10.31 -7.36 -10.51
CA MET A 123 10.95 -7.36 -9.18
C MET A 123 12.29 -6.59 -9.16
N LYS A 124 12.81 -6.19 -10.32
CA LYS A 124 14.01 -5.37 -10.41
C LYS A 124 13.63 -3.91 -10.15
N TYR A 125 14.31 -3.27 -9.20
CA TYR A 125 14.20 -1.81 -9.02
C TYR A 125 14.87 -1.11 -10.21
N LYS A 126 14.08 -0.80 -11.25
CA LYS A 126 14.56 -0.18 -12.49
C LYS A 126 14.94 1.28 -12.25
N VAL A 127 16.02 1.70 -12.87
CA VAL A 127 16.47 3.10 -12.91
C VAL A 127 16.65 3.52 -14.36
N GLY A 128 16.19 4.72 -14.69
CA GLY A 128 16.18 5.22 -16.07
C GLY A 128 17.22 6.30 -16.35
N LYS A 129 17.33 6.68 -17.62
CA LYS A 129 18.24 7.75 -18.10
C LYS A 129 18.09 9.10 -17.39
N GLN A 130 16.89 9.42 -16.92
CA GLN A 130 16.59 10.67 -16.22
C GLN A 130 17.01 10.65 -14.75
N SER A 131 17.36 9.47 -14.21
CA SER A 131 17.89 9.35 -12.86
C SER A 131 19.37 9.78 -12.80
N PRO A 132 19.92 10.04 -11.60
CA PRO A 132 21.36 10.21 -11.39
C PRO A 132 22.27 9.12 -11.98
N VAL A 133 21.73 7.95 -12.36
CA VAL A 133 22.46 6.86 -13.02
C VAL A 133 22.74 7.19 -14.50
N GLY A 134 21.90 7.99 -15.16
CA GLY A 134 22.12 8.47 -16.53
C GLY A 134 21.93 7.41 -17.63
N ARG A 135 21.48 6.20 -17.28
CA ARG A 135 21.20 5.09 -18.22
C ARG A 135 20.10 4.18 -17.68
N ASP A 136 19.57 3.34 -18.57
CA ASP A 136 18.66 2.27 -18.17
C ASP A 136 19.49 1.16 -17.48
N ASP A 137 19.15 0.88 -16.23
CA ASP A 137 19.84 -0.08 -15.36
C ASP A 137 18.86 -0.59 -14.29
N ASP A 138 19.36 -1.35 -13.32
CA ASP A 138 18.63 -1.65 -12.09
C ASP A 138 19.52 -1.65 -10.85
N LEU A 139 18.90 -1.45 -9.69
CA LEU A 139 19.59 -1.35 -8.42
C LEU A 139 20.36 -2.65 -8.09
N PHE A 140 19.86 -3.81 -8.54
CA PHE A 140 20.52 -5.09 -8.34
C PHE A 140 21.86 -5.13 -9.08
N ASN A 141 21.91 -4.74 -10.36
CA ASN A 141 23.16 -4.65 -11.10
C ASN A 141 24.10 -3.61 -10.47
N LEU A 142 23.61 -2.43 -10.08
CA LEU A 142 24.43 -1.39 -9.43
C LEU A 142 25.07 -1.86 -8.11
N LEU A 143 24.36 -2.69 -7.33
CA LEU A 143 24.81 -3.20 -6.03
C LEU A 143 25.53 -4.56 -6.12
N SER A 144 25.56 -5.20 -7.29
CA SER A 144 26.19 -6.52 -7.47
C SER A 144 27.47 -6.42 -8.30
N LEU A 145 27.43 -6.87 -9.55
CA LEU A 145 28.57 -6.96 -10.44
C LEU A 145 28.79 -5.65 -11.21
N ASN A 146 27.82 -4.74 -11.23
CA ASN A 146 27.85 -3.47 -11.99
C ASN A 146 28.38 -3.65 -13.42
N THR A 147 27.86 -4.68 -14.08
CA THR A 147 28.40 -5.23 -15.33
C THR A 147 28.47 -4.18 -16.44
N ILE A 148 27.46 -3.32 -16.53
CA ILE A 148 27.39 -2.26 -17.53
C ILE A 148 28.53 -1.25 -17.36
N SER A 149 28.87 -0.84 -16.13
CA SER A 149 29.99 0.10 -15.89
C SER A 149 31.34 -0.53 -16.21
N ILE A 150 31.51 -1.83 -15.90
CA ILE A 150 32.73 -2.57 -16.22
C ILE A 150 32.90 -2.70 -17.73
N ALA A 151 31.83 -3.09 -18.43
CA ALA A 151 31.85 -3.24 -19.88
C ALA A 151 32.23 -1.91 -20.55
N GLU A 152 31.69 -0.79 -20.06
CA GLU A 152 32.00 0.52 -20.59
C GLU A 152 33.44 0.96 -20.29
N TYR A 153 33.95 0.69 -19.09
CA TYR A 153 35.35 0.95 -18.76
C TYR A 153 36.31 0.13 -19.65
N MET A 154 36.03 -1.16 -19.81
CA MET A 154 36.82 -2.04 -20.68
C MET A 154 36.78 -1.58 -22.13
N ARG A 155 35.62 -1.11 -22.62
CA ARG A 155 35.47 -0.56 -23.97
C ARG A 155 36.39 0.63 -24.24
N ILE A 156 36.61 1.49 -23.24
CA ILE A 156 37.43 2.70 -23.36
C ILE A 156 38.92 2.40 -23.11
N THR A 157 39.23 1.53 -22.15
CA THR A 157 40.60 1.34 -21.65
C THR A 157 41.28 0.04 -22.09
N ASN A 158 40.53 -0.89 -22.69
CA ASN A 158 40.94 -2.26 -23.01
C ASN A 158 41.46 -3.09 -21.83
N VAL A 159 41.21 -2.65 -20.59
CA VAL A 159 41.60 -3.38 -19.38
C VAL A 159 40.45 -3.45 -18.38
N SER A 160 40.45 -4.48 -17.53
CA SER A 160 39.50 -4.55 -16.42
C SER A 160 39.82 -3.46 -15.39
N PRO A 161 38.79 -2.83 -14.76
CA PRO A 161 39.03 -1.98 -13.61
C PRO A 161 39.81 -2.74 -12.53
N ALA A 162 40.89 -2.14 -12.02
CA ALA A 162 41.72 -2.70 -10.95
C ALA A 162 41.09 -2.51 -9.54
N ILE A 163 39.87 -1.97 -9.48
CA ILE A 163 39.13 -1.80 -8.23
C ILE A 163 38.46 -3.11 -7.80
N PRO A 164 38.64 -3.55 -6.54
CA PRO A 164 38.06 -4.79 -6.04
C PRO A 164 36.54 -4.68 -5.84
N PHE A 165 36.06 -3.50 -5.42
CA PHE A 165 34.63 -3.20 -5.30
C PHE A 165 34.17 -2.40 -6.51
N ARG A 166 33.22 -2.98 -7.24
CA ARG A 166 32.70 -2.42 -8.49
C ARG A 166 31.29 -1.85 -8.32
N GLN A 167 30.71 -2.01 -7.14
CA GLN A 167 29.36 -1.57 -6.80
C GLN A 167 29.27 -0.03 -6.74
N SER A 168 28.18 0.51 -7.25
CA SER A 168 27.88 1.94 -7.20
C SER A 168 27.00 2.29 -6.00
N PHE A 169 27.45 1.98 -4.78
CA PHE A 169 26.66 2.18 -3.54
C PHE A 169 26.13 3.60 -3.38
N GLN A 170 26.96 4.61 -3.64
CA GLN A 170 26.56 6.01 -3.52
C GLN A 170 25.47 6.37 -4.55
N THR A 171 25.60 5.92 -5.79
CA THR A 171 24.58 6.17 -6.83
C THR A 171 23.30 5.43 -6.51
N ALA A 172 23.40 4.15 -6.13
CA ALA A 172 22.27 3.33 -5.71
C ALA A 172 21.50 4.00 -4.55
N SER A 173 22.21 4.49 -3.54
CA SER A 173 21.61 5.21 -2.40
C SER A 173 20.92 6.51 -2.80
N LYS A 174 21.37 7.21 -3.85
CA LYS A 174 20.74 8.45 -4.32
C LYS A 174 19.45 8.21 -5.11
N VAL A 175 19.30 7.04 -5.71
CA VAL A 175 18.15 6.70 -6.58
C VAL A 175 17.15 5.76 -5.93
N PHE A 176 17.55 5.11 -4.84
CA PHE A 176 16.69 4.23 -4.06
C PHE A 176 15.75 5.05 -3.17
N ASN A 177 14.46 4.81 -3.32
CA ASN A 177 13.42 5.24 -2.40
C ASN A 177 12.79 3.99 -1.78
N ALA A 178 12.82 3.88 -0.45
CA ALA A 178 12.19 2.75 0.24
C ALA A 178 10.66 2.79 0.13
N ILE A 179 10.09 4.00 0.04
CA ILE A 179 8.68 4.27 -0.18
C ILE A 179 8.62 5.37 -1.21
N ASP A 180 7.96 5.13 -2.35
CA ASP A 180 7.63 6.18 -3.32
C ASP A 180 6.53 7.08 -2.74
N SER A 181 6.85 7.90 -1.75
CA SER A 181 5.93 8.84 -1.15
C SER A 181 5.83 10.10 -2.01
N SER A 182 5.33 9.95 -3.24
CA SER A 182 4.85 11.07 -4.06
C SER A 182 3.46 11.56 -3.60
N THR A 183 3.04 11.17 -2.39
CA THR A 183 1.77 11.61 -1.83
C THR A 183 1.81 13.10 -1.52
N ARG A 184 0.70 13.78 -1.76
CA ARG A 184 0.55 15.21 -1.47
C ARG A 184 -0.33 15.37 -0.23
N GLY A 185 0.14 16.17 0.72
CA GLY A 185 -0.60 16.52 1.91
C GLY A 185 -1.74 17.48 1.59
N VAL A 186 -2.94 17.17 2.06
CA VAL A 186 -4.14 18.00 1.93
C VAL A 186 -4.74 18.22 3.30
N VAL A 187 -4.97 19.48 3.65
CA VAL A 187 -5.58 19.87 4.93
C VAL A 187 -7.06 19.50 4.92
N VAL A 188 -7.53 18.83 5.96
CA VAL A 188 -8.91 18.36 6.10
C VAL A 188 -9.62 19.07 7.25
N PRO A 189 -10.94 19.27 7.15
CA PRO A 189 -11.76 19.87 8.22
C PRO A 189 -12.03 18.87 9.35
N TYR A 190 -10.99 18.28 9.94
CA TYR A 190 -11.13 17.33 11.03
C TYR A 190 -11.43 18.04 12.35
N GLY A 191 -12.69 17.98 12.77
CA GLY A 191 -13.19 18.64 13.97
C GLY A 191 -13.15 20.17 13.86
N GLN A 192 -13.57 20.85 14.93
CA GLN A 192 -13.67 22.31 14.94
C GLN A 192 -12.33 22.99 14.62
N ARG A 193 -11.22 22.47 15.16
CA ARG A 193 -9.91 23.08 14.96
C ARG A 193 -9.39 22.90 13.53
N GLY A 194 -9.72 21.80 12.86
CA GLY A 194 -9.38 21.59 11.44
C GLY A 194 -10.13 22.58 10.54
N GLU A 195 -11.43 22.79 10.79
CA GLU A 195 -12.24 23.79 10.08
C GLU A 195 -11.68 25.21 10.26
N GLU A 196 -11.34 25.60 11.48
CA GLU A 196 -10.71 26.88 11.79
C GLU A 196 -9.39 27.07 11.04
N ILE A 197 -8.51 26.05 11.03
CA ILE A 197 -7.23 26.10 10.32
C ILE A 197 -7.43 26.29 8.81
N VAL A 198 -8.38 25.59 8.19
CA VAL A 198 -8.68 25.76 6.76
C VAL A 198 -9.14 27.20 6.49
N ASN A 199 -10.08 27.71 7.28
CA ASN A 199 -10.57 29.08 7.13
C ASN A 199 -9.47 30.13 7.34
N GLU A 200 -8.63 29.95 8.36
CA GLU A 200 -7.51 30.86 8.64
C GLU A 200 -6.45 30.82 7.54
N LEU A 201 -6.15 29.65 6.98
CA LEU A 201 -5.23 29.51 5.85
C LEU A 201 -5.76 30.18 4.58
N CYS A 202 -7.06 30.10 4.32
CA CYS A 202 -7.69 30.80 3.19
C CYS A 202 -7.66 32.33 3.38
N GLY A 203 -7.65 32.83 4.62
CA GLY A 203 -7.67 34.27 4.94
C GLY A 203 -6.32 34.90 5.30
N ALA A 204 -5.24 34.13 5.47
CA ALA A 204 -3.94 34.62 5.96
C ALA A 204 -3.02 35.10 4.84
N PHE A 205 -2.89 36.41 4.64
CA PHE A 205 -1.96 37.00 3.66
C PHE A 205 -0.52 37.23 4.20
N GLU A 206 -0.31 37.03 5.51
CA GLU A 206 1.00 37.22 6.16
C GLU A 206 1.79 35.91 6.25
N ILE A 207 3.03 35.94 5.73
CA ILE A 207 3.92 34.77 5.63
C ILE A 207 4.24 34.14 7.00
N GLU A 208 4.44 34.95 8.05
CA GLU A 208 4.76 34.46 9.40
C GLU A 208 3.58 33.70 10.02
N LYS A 209 2.36 34.24 9.84
CA LYS A 209 1.12 33.60 10.29
C LYS A 209 0.88 32.28 9.54
N GLN A 210 1.18 32.26 8.24
CA GLN A 210 1.07 31.07 7.39
C GLN A 210 2.00 29.93 7.86
N TYR A 211 3.24 30.22 8.28
CA TYR A 211 4.16 29.21 8.78
C TYR A 211 3.66 28.53 10.07
N GLN A 212 3.13 29.32 11.02
CA GLN A 212 2.56 28.78 12.25
C GLN A 212 1.33 27.92 11.97
N LEU A 213 0.45 28.40 11.09
CA LEU A 213 -0.75 27.66 10.67
C LEU A 213 -0.39 26.35 9.97
N LEU A 214 0.61 26.34 9.09
CA LEU A 214 1.09 25.13 8.42
C LEU A 214 1.60 24.09 9.42
N LYS A 215 2.34 24.51 10.44
CA LYS A 215 2.83 23.61 11.49
C LYS A 215 1.67 22.97 12.27
N MET A 216 0.59 23.72 12.49
CA MET A 216 -0.64 23.20 13.11
C MET A 216 -1.40 22.27 12.16
N ALA A 217 -1.50 22.65 10.88
CA ALA A 217 -2.23 21.92 9.84
C ALA A 217 -1.67 20.52 9.58
N GLN A 218 -0.40 20.24 9.88
CA GLN A 218 0.20 18.90 9.77
C GLN A 218 -0.57 17.81 10.55
N ARG A 219 -1.25 18.17 11.65
CA ARG A 219 -2.07 17.22 12.42
C ARG A 219 -3.47 17.02 11.84
N TYR A 220 -3.85 17.89 10.92
CA TYR A 220 -5.15 17.94 10.25
C TYR A 220 -4.96 17.76 8.75
N SER A 221 -3.94 17.00 8.33
CA SER A 221 -3.70 16.69 6.93
C SER A 221 -3.78 15.20 6.67
N VAL A 222 -4.26 14.85 5.48
CA VAL A 222 -4.23 13.49 4.94
C VAL A 222 -3.35 13.50 3.71
N ASN A 223 -2.65 12.40 3.48
CA ASN A 223 -1.80 12.21 2.31
C ASN A 223 -2.60 11.50 1.22
N LEU A 224 -2.72 12.14 0.05
CA LEU A 224 -3.34 11.53 -1.12
C LEU A 224 -2.28 11.09 -2.12
N PHE A 225 -2.50 9.94 -2.75
CA PHE A 225 -1.68 9.52 -3.88
C PHE A 225 -1.90 10.44 -5.09
N PRO A 226 -0.92 10.58 -6.02
CA PRO A 226 -1.04 11.48 -7.17
C PRO A 226 -2.32 11.32 -8.00
N ASN A 227 -2.75 10.07 -8.24
CA ASN A 227 -3.98 9.76 -8.97
C ASN A 227 -5.24 10.19 -8.20
N GLU A 228 -5.28 10.01 -6.88
CA GLU A 228 -6.39 10.45 -6.04
C GLU A 228 -6.46 11.97 -6.01
N PHE A 229 -5.30 12.61 -5.85
CA PHE A 229 -5.18 14.06 -5.88
C PHE A 229 -5.72 14.62 -7.20
N GLU A 230 -5.28 14.09 -8.35
CA GLU A 230 -5.76 14.53 -9.67
C GLU A 230 -7.28 14.36 -9.84
N VAL A 231 -7.83 13.21 -9.44
CA VAL A 231 -9.27 12.95 -9.53
C VAL A 231 -10.05 13.95 -8.69
N MET A 232 -9.59 14.20 -7.46
CA MET A 232 -10.26 15.09 -6.52
C MET A 232 -10.12 16.57 -6.90
N THR A 233 -9.00 16.97 -7.49
CA THR A 233 -8.84 18.31 -8.10
C THR A 233 -9.81 18.49 -9.28
N LYS A 234 -9.96 17.49 -10.16
CA LYS A 234 -10.93 17.53 -11.28
C LYS A 234 -12.38 17.62 -10.80
N LYS A 235 -12.70 17.03 -9.66
CA LYS A 235 -14.02 17.13 -9.00
C LYS A 235 -14.23 18.44 -8.23
N HIS A 236 -13.24 19.35 -8.21
CA HIS A 236 -13.22 20.55 -7.37
C HIS A 236 -13.38 20.27 -5.87
N ALA A 237 -13.07 19.04 -5.44
CA ALA A 237 -13.10 18.61 -4.05
C ALA A 237 -11.85 19.05 -3.29
N ILE A 238 -10.72 19.18 -3.99
CA ILE A 238 -9.46 19.74 -3.45
C ILE A 238 -9.21 21.08 -4.11
N GLN A 239 -8.92 22.09 -3.30
CA GLN A 239 -8.67 23.45 -3.74
C GLN A 239 -7.44 24.00 -3.04
N GLU A 240 -6.74 24.91 -3.71
CA GLU A 240 -5.69 25.68 -3.04
C GLU A 240 -6.32 26.66 -2.06
N VAL A 241 -5.75 26.80 -0.86
CA VAL A 241 -6.20 27.79 0.13
C VAL A 241 -6.07 29.22 -0.42
N GLN A 242 -5.04 29.44 -1.24
CA GLN A 242 -4.76 30.67 -1.98
C GLN A 242 -4.08 30.31 -3.30
N GLU A 243 -4.44 31.01 -4.37
CA GLU A 243 -3.89 30.77 -5.70
C GLU A 243 -2.35 30.92 -5.71
N GLY A 244 -1.64 29.87 -6.10
CA GLY A 244 -0.18 29.85 -6.18
C GLY A 244 0.53 29.53 -4.86
N SER A 245 -0.22 29.26 -3.78
CA SER A 245 0.38 28.91 -2.48
C SER A 245 0.94 27.49 -2.43
N GLY A 246 0.43 26.58 -3.28
CA GLY A 246 0.76 25.16 -3.23
C GLY A 246 0.26 24.44 -1.98
N ILE A 247 -0.64 25.05 -1.20
CA ILE A 247 -1.26 24.48 0.00
C ILE A 247 -2.70 24.13 -0.35
N PHE A 248 -3.09 22.88 -0.14
CA PHE A 248 -4.38 22.36 -0.55
C PHE A 248 -5.25 22.02 0.65
N HIS A 249 -6.55 22.26 0.53
CA HIS A 249 -7.55 21.81 1.48
C HIS A 249 -8.65 21.00 0.80
N LEU A 250 -9.27 20.11 1.56
CA LEU A 250 -10.40 19.31 1.14
C LEU A 250 -11.73 20.04 1.46
N ASN A 251 -12.66 20.00 0.53
CA ASN A 251 -14.03 20.45 0.74
C ASN A 251 -14.75 19.52 1.74
N ASP A 252 -15.42 20.11 2.73
CA ASP A 252 -16.19 19.43 3.79
C ASP A 252 -17.22 18.41 3.27
N GLN A 253 -17.74 18.63 2.06
CA GLN A 253 -18.66 17.70 1.40
C GLN A 253 -18.06 16.30 1.18
N TYR A 254 -16.73 16.21 1.10
CA TYR A 254 -15.97 14.99 0.84
C TYR A 254 -15.26 14.48 2.11
N TYR A 255 -15.63 14.97 3.30
CA TYR A 255 -15.00 14.58 4.56
C TYR A 255 -16.02 14.05 5.57
N SER A 256 -15.88 12.78 5.98
CA SER A 256 -16.68 12.15 7.04
C SER A 256 -15.92 12.15 8.36
N HIS A 257 -16.56 12.58 9.45
CA HIS A 257 -15.98 12.47 10.80
C HIS A 257 -15.83 11.02 11.28
N GLN A 258 -16.50 10.05 10.64
CA GLN A 258 -16.45 8.64 11.03
C GLN A 258 -15.34 7.86 10.33
N PHE A 259 -15.07 8.16 9.05
CA PHE A 259 -14.15 7.37 8.22
C PHE A 259 -13.17 8.21 7.37
N GLY A 260 -13.18 9.54 7.50
CA GLY A 260 -12.21 10.43 6.86
C GLY A 260 -12.63 10.93 5.49
N TRP A 261 -11.65 11.20 4.62
CA TRP A 261 -11.90 11.73 3.28
C TRP A 261 -12.53 10.66 2.36
N CYS A 262 -13.36 11.09 1.42
CA CYS A 262 -14.09 10.25 0.50
C CYS A 262 -13.97 10.78 -0.93
N ASP A 263 -14.10 9.90 -1.91
CA ASP A 263 -14.16 10.25 -3.33
C ASP A 263 -15.57 10.65 -3.79
N GLU A 264 -16.58 10.41 -2.96
CA GLU A 264 -17.98 10.80 -3.15
C GLU A 264 -18.44 11.82 -2.09
N ILE A 265 -19.53 12.52 -2.40
CA ILE A 265 -20.14 13.51 -1.49
C ILE A 265 -20.84 12.76 -0.35
N VAL A 266 -20.39 13.02 0.88
CA VAL A 266 -20.92 12.43 2.11
C VAL A 266 -21.62 13.46 3.01
N ASN A 267 -21.37 14.76 2.78
CA ASN A 267 -21.98 15.86 3.55
C ASN A 267 -22.69 16.88 2.65
N LYS A 268 -23.67 17.58 3.24
CA LYS A 268 -24.29 18.74 2.60
C LYS A 268 -23.30 19.91 2.56
N MET A 269 -23.38 20.73 1.51
CA MET A 269 -22.55 21.91 1.35
C MET A 269 -22.74 22.86 2.54
N LYS A 270 -21.70 23.05 3.35
CA LYS A 270 -21.65 24.15 4.32
C LYS A 270 -21.30 25.44 3.56
N PRO A 271 -22.02 26.56 3.77
CA PRO A 271 -21.61 27.83 3.21
C PRO A 271 -20.27 28.26 3.81
N LEU A 272 -19.26 28.45 2.96
CA LEU A 272 -18.01 29.11 3.35
C LEU A 272 -18.32 30.58 3.60
N ILE A 273 -18.43 30.97 4.87
CA ILE A 273 -18.63 32.37 5.24
C ILE A 273 -17.28 33.08 5.11
N TYR A 274 -17.04 33.68 3.95
CA TYR A 274 -15.93 34.60 3.76
C TYR A 274 -16.22 35.88 4.56
N GLN A 275 -15.63 36.02 5.75
CA GLN A 275 -15.61 37.31 6.43
C GLN A 275 -14.60 38.20 5.72
N GLY A 276 -15.07 38.93 4.71
CA GLY A 276 -14.30 40.00 4.09
C GLY A 276 -13.92 41.03 5.16
N GLY A 277 -12.62 41.31 5.29
CA GLY A 277 -12.11 42.38 6.14
C GLY A 277 -12.66 43.75 5.70
N PRO A 278 -12.83 44.71 6.64
CA PRO A 278 -13.41 45.99 6.33
C PRO A 278 -12.38 46.85 5.60
N TYR A 279 -12.49 46.95 4.28
CA TYR A 279 -11.94 48.06 3.53
C TYR A 279 -13.08 48.76 2.79
N GLY A 280 -13.69 49.69 3.52
CA GLY A 280 -14.37 50.89 3.03
C GLY A 280 -13.81 52.06 3.83
#